data_AF-K7V2C5-F1
#
_entry.id   AF-K7V2C5-F1
#
_cell.length_a   1.000
_cell.length_b   1.000
_cell.length_c   1.000
_cell.angle_alpha   90.00
_cell.angle_beta   90.00
_cell.angle_gamma   90.00
#
_symmetry.space_group_name_H-M   'P 1'
#
loop_
_entity.id
_entity.type
_entity.pdbx_description
1 polymer ?
#
loop_
_entity_poly.entity_id
_entity_poly.type
_entity_poly.pdbx_seq_one_letter_code
_entity_poly.pdbx_strand_id
1 'polypeptide(L)'
;MPPPPPSAPASHHLRLWWRRRGRAGAVGATFAVALLATALLLALSSYASIVFPASSGRRGPALVGLTLVRRASEKGALCLDGSAPGYHLQGGSGSGSRSWLIHLEGGGWCRNLKSCASRQRSMLGSSRYMEGQVEFTGILSDDKSQNPDFYNWNKVKIRYCDGASFSGDVKDELQNGTRFFFRGQRIWEAVMNELVVKGLRNAKQERDESTG
;
A
#
# COMPACT_ATOMS: atom_id res chain seq x y z
N MET A 1 51.74 -55.58 70.68
CA MET A 1 51.00 -54.30 70.64
C MET A 1 51.55 -53.48 69.49
N PRO A 2 50.79 -53.23 68.41
CA PRO A 2 51.21 -52.31 67.36
C PRO A 2 50.98 -50.85 67.80
N PRO A 3 51.78 -49.88 67.29
CA PRO A 3 51.60 -48.47 67.63
C PRO A 3 50.34 -47.88 66.95
N PRO A 4 49.75 -46.80 67.50
CA PRO A 4 48.61 -46.16 66.88
C PRO A 4 49.02 -45.44 65.58
N PRO A 5 48.10 -45.29 64.61
CA PRO A 5 48.41 -44.63 63.35
C PRO A 5 48.58 -43.11 63.55
N PRO A 6 49.38 -42.44 62.69
CA PRO A 6 49.58 -41.00 62.79
C PRO A 6 48.32 -40.23 62.40
N SER A 7 48.04 -39.15 63.14
CA SER A 7 46.96 -38.21 62.84
C SER A 7 47.27 -37.39 61.59
N ALA A 8 46.29 -37.28 60.69
CA ALA A 8 46.40 -36.52 59.45
C ALA A 8 46.54 -35.01 59.73
N PRO A 9 47.34 -34.26 58.96
CA PRO A 9 47.62 -32.86 59.25
C PRO A 9 46.42 -31.96 58.89
N ALA A 10 46.09 -31.04 59.80
CA ALA A 10 44.99 -30.06 59.69
C ALA A 10 44.99 -29.22 58.38
N SER A 11 46.10 -29.20 57.64
CA SER A 11 46.25 -28.47 56.38
C SER A 11 45.44 -29.05 55.20
N HIS A 12 44.99 -30.31 55.27
CA HIS A 12 44.23 -30.92 54.17
C HIS A 12 42.74 -30.51 54.19
N HIS A 13 42.15 -30.36 55.38
CA HIS A 13 40.76 -29.92 55.54
C HIS A 13 40.56 -28.44 55.16
N LEU A 14 41.54 -27.57 55.45
CA LEU A 14 41.51 -26.15 55.09
C LEU A 14 41.56 -25.91 53.57
N ARG A 15 42.33 -26.71 52.82
CA ARG A 15 42.44 -26.59 51.35
C ARG A 15 41.16 -27.00 50.62
N LEU A 16 40.49 -28.06 51.08
CA LEU A 16 39.21 -28.49 50.50
C LEU A 16 38.09 -27.49 50.78
N TRP A 17 38.08 -26.90 51.98
CA TRP A 17 37.11 -25.86 52.35
C TRP A 17 37.32 -24.57 51.54
N TRP A 18 38.56 -24.13 51.32
CA TRP A 18 38.88 -22.99 50.44
C TRP A 18 38.48 -23.22 48.97
N ARG A 19 38.68 -24.44 48.42
CA ARG A 19 38.22 -24.78 47.06
C ARG A 19 36.70 -24.80 46.92
N ARG A 20 35.97 -25.24 47.96
CA ARG A 20 34.49 -25.22 47.98
C ARG A 20 33.93 -23.80 48.10
N ARG A 21 34.57 -22.94 48.91
CA ARG A 21 34.22 -21.50 49.04
C ARG A 21 34.52 -20.71 47.77
N GLY A 22 35.65 -20.95 47.11
CA GLY A 22 36.03 -20.25 45.88
C GLY A 22 35.14 -20.57 44.68
N ARG A 23 34.70 -21.82 44.51
CA ARG A 23 33.76 -22.21 43.44
C ARG A 23 32.34 -21.64 43.66
N ALA A 24 31.84 -21.64 44.89
CA ALA A 24 30.53 -21.04 45.19
C ALA A 24 30.52 -19.52 44.99
N GLY A 25 31.61 -18.83 45.37
CA GLY A 25 31.77 -17.39 45.15
C GLY A 25 31.90 -17.00 43.68
N ALA A 26 32.64 -17.78 42.88
CA ALA A 26 32.77 -17.55 41.44
C ALA A 26 31.44 -17.74 40.69
N VAL A 27 30.69 -18.79 41.01
CA VAL A 27 29.37 -19.06 40.41
C VAL A 27 28.37 -17.96 40.81
N GLY A 28 28.32 -17.58 42.09
CA GLY A 28 27.46 -16.47 42.55
C GLY A 28 27.79 -15.13 41.90
N ALA A 29 29.08 -14.82 41.70
CA ALA A 29 29.52 -13.62 41.01
C ALA A 29 29.13 -13.62 39.52
N THR A 30 29.24 -14.76 38.82
CA THR A 30 28.81 -14.85 37.42
C THR A 30 27.30 -14.68 37.24
N PHE A 31 26.49 -15.23 38.15
CA PHE A 31 25.04 -15.03 38.14
C PHE A 31 24.66 -13.57 38.43
N ALA A 32 25.32 -12.93 39.40
CA ALA A 32 25.07 -11.53 39.72
C ALA A 32 25.46 -10.58 38.57
N VAL A 33 26.61 -10.81 37.92
CA VAL A 33 27.05 -10.03 36.76
C VAL A 33 26.12 -10.24 35.57
N ALA A 34 25.69 -11.47 35.31
CA ALA A 34 24.71 -11.76 34.24
C ALA A 34 23.36 -11.06 34.51
N LEU A 35 22.86 -11.11 35.74
CA LEU A 35 21.61 -10.43 36.12
C LEU A 35 21.73 -8.90 35.97
N LEU A 36 22.83 -8.30 36.42
CA LEU A 36 23.07 -6.87 36.24
C LEU A 36 23.20 -6.47 34.77
N ALA A 37 23.89 -7.27 33.95
CA ALA A 37 24.01 -7.03 32.52
C ALA A 37 22.64 -7.13 31.82
N THR A 38 21.81 -8.11 32.19
CA THR A 38 20.45 -8.23 31.65
C THR A 38 19.56 -7.07 32.08
N ALA A 39 19.62 -6.65 33.34
CA ALA A 39 18.86 -5.51 33.85
C ALA A 39 19.28 -4.20 33.15
N LEU A 40 20.58 -4.01 32.90
CA LEU A 40 21.10 -2.86 32.16
C LEU A 40 20.64 -2.88 30.71
N LEU A 41 20.67 -4.03 30.03
CA LEU A 41 20.18 -4.17 28.66
C LEU A 41 18.68 -3.89 28.55
N LEU A 42 17.88 -4.37 29.50
CA LEU A 42 16.45 -4.09 29.56
C LEU A 42 16.18 -2.61 29.85
N ALA A 43 16.93 -1.99 30.75
CA ALA A 43 16.83 -0.56 31.03
C ALA A 43 17.22 0.29 29.82
N LEU A 44 18.29 -0.06 29.11
CA LEU A 44 18.72 0.62 27.87
C LEU A 44 17.71 0.44 26.74
N SER A 45 17.11 -0.74 26.59
CA SER A 45 16.05 -1.00 25.60
C SER A 45 14.77 -0.21 25.92
N SER A 46 14.40 -0.14 27.19
CA SER A 46 13.26 0.65 27.66
C SER A 46 13.51 2.14 27.42
N TYR A 47 14.72 2.61 27.73
CA TYR A 47 15.14 3.99 27.50
C TYR A 47 15.17 4.36 26.02
N ALA A 48 15.67 3.46 25.16
CA ALA A 48 15.65 3.65 23.71
C ALA A 48 14.23 3.78 23.15
N SER A 49 13.25 3.06 23.71
CA SER A 49 11.84 3.14 23.30
C SER A 49 11.15 4.45 23.71
N ILE A 50 11.66 5.12 24.76
CA ILE A 50 11.14 6.41 25.24
C ILE A 50 11.78 7.57 24.46
N VAL A 51 13.08 7.49 24.16
CA VAL A 51 13.84 8.55 23.49
C VAL A 51 13.69 8.50 21.97
N PHE A 52 13.56 7.30 21.40
CA PHE A 52 13.31 7.06 19.99
C PHE A 52 12.00 6.27 19.85
N PRO A 53 10.84 6.92 20.04
CA PRO A 53 9.60 6.31 19.58
C PRO A 53 9.83 5.97 18.10
N ALA A 54 9.56 4.72 17.72
CA ALA A 54 9.63 4.32 16.32
C ALA A 54 8.85 5.38 15.53
N SER A 55 9.56 6.17 14.73
CA SER A 55 8.90 7.10 13.86
C SER A 55 7.94 6.24 13.06
N SER A 56 6.64 6.53 13.16
CA SER A 56 5.71 6.13 12.13
C SER A 56 6.28 6.79 10.89
N GLY A 57 7.14 6.05 10.17
CA GLY A 57 7.81 6.53 8.99
C GLY A 57 6.69 7.09 8.16
N ARG A 58 6.69 8.42 8.02
CA ARG A 58 5.70 9.13 7.24
C ARG A 58 5.90 8.56 5.85
N ARG A 59 5.09 7.57 5.51
CA ARG A 59 5.11 6.92 4.21
C ARG A 59 4.99 8.10 3.26
N GLY A 60 6.00 8.29 2.40
CA GLY A 60 5.84 9.19 1.28
C GLY A 60 4.51 8.84 0.59
N PRO A 61 3.85 9.82 -0.05
CA PRO A 61 2.53 9.59 -0.61
C PRO A 61 2.53 8.32 -1.44
N ALA A 62 1.63 7.40 -1.09
CA ALA A 62 1.57 6.09 -1.73
C ALA A 62 1.09 6.30 -3.17
N LEU A 63 2.03 6.31 -4.11
CA LEU A 63 1.73 6.42 -5.53
C LEU A 63 0.90 5.21 -5.97
N VAL A 64 -0.23 5.47 -6.61
CA VAL A 64 -1.17 4.45 -7.10
C VAL A 64 -0.90 4.22 -8.58
N GLY A 65 -0.68 2.95 -8.96
CA GLY A 65 -0.33 2.57 -10.33
C GLY A 65 -1.52 2.45 -11.28
N LEU A 66 -1.27 2.80 -12.55
CA LEU A 66 -2.23 2.68 -13.63
C LEU A 66 -2.45 1.20 -14.01
N THR A 67 -3.69 0.76 -13.97
CA THR A 67 -4.12 -0.53 -14.49
C THR A 67 -4.87 -0.32 -15.80
N LEU A 68 -4.36 -0.88 -16.89
CA LEU A 68 -5.07 -0.91 -18.17
C LEU A 68 -6.11 -2.03 -18.17
N VAL A 69 -7.29 -1.75 -18.72
CA VAL A 69 -8.37 -2.72 -18.85
C VAL A 69 -7.90 -3.90 -19.71
N ARG A 70 -8.05 -5.12 -19.19
CA ARG A 70 -7.66 -6.33 -19.91
C ARG A 70 -8.61 -6.59 -21.08
N ARG A 71 -8.03 -6.97 -22.23
CA ARG A 71 -8.78 -7.32 -23.46
C ARG A 71 -9.75 -6.20 -23.86
N ALA A 72 -9.33 -4.95 -23.70
CA ALA A 72 -10.20 -3.80 -23.91
C ALA A 72 -10.76 -3.74 -25.34
N SER A 73 -9.95 -4.08 -26.34
CA SER A 73 -10.38 -4.16 -27.75
C SER A 73 -11.48 -5.21 -27.98
N GLU A 74 -11.40 -6.38 -27.34
CA GLU A 74 -12.45 -7.42 -27.43
C GLU A 74 -13.76 -6.95 -26.80
N LYS A 75 -13.67 -6.17 -25.72
CA LYS A 75 -14.81 -5.53 -25.04
C LYS A 75 -15.30 -4.28 -25.78
N GLY A 76 -14.60 -3.83 -26.81
CA GLY A 76 -14.83 -2.55 -27.47
C GLY A 76 -14.65 -1.33 -26.57
N ALA A 77 -13.94 -1.45 -25.46
CA ALA A 77 -13.61 -0.36 -24.55
C ALA A 77 -12.28 0.28 -24.98
N LEU A 78 -12.34 1.39 -25.71
CA LEU A 78 -11.16 2.02 -26.31
C LEU A 78 -11.16 3.52 -26.02
N CYS A 79 -9.99 4.05 -25.68
CA CYS A 79 -9.78 5.50 -25.67
C CYS A 79 -9.93 6.07 -27.09
N LEU A 80 -10.02 7.40 -27.18
CA LEU A 80 -10.24 8.11 -28.43
C LEU A 80 -9.26 7.73 -29.55
N ASP A 81 -8.00 7.41 -29.23
CA ASP A 81 -6.95 6.96 -30.17
C ASP A 81 -6.93 5.44 -30.44
N GLY A 82 -7.80 4.67 -29.79
CA GLY A 82 -7.82 3.20 -29.88
C GLY A 82 -6.92 2.49 -28.86
N SER A 83 -6.27 3.19 -27.93
CA SER A 83 -5.55 2.56 -26.81
C SER A 83 -6.53 2.00 -25.77
N ALA A 84 -6.04 1.08 -24.93
CA ALA A 84 -6.85 0.53 -23.83
C ALA A 84 -7.06 1.61 -22.74
N PRO A 85 -8.28 1.82 -22.24
CA PRO A 85 -8.52 2.70 -21.08
C PRO A 85 -7.88 2.13 -19.82
N GLY A 86 -7.78 2.95 -18.78
CA GLY A 86 -7.22 2.52 -17.50
C GLY A 86 -7.82 3.21 -16.29
N TYR A 87 -7.50 2.67 -15.12
CA TYR A 87 -7.91 3.18 -13.82
C TYR A 87 -6.78 2.97 -12.81
N HIS A 88 -6.80 3.77 -11.75
CA HIS A 88 -5.95 3.59 -10.57
C HIS A 88 -6.79 2.98 -9.45
N LEU A 89 -6.25 2.02 -8.71
CA LEU A 89 -6.94 1.36 -7.60
C LEU A 89 -6.04 1.31 -6.35
N GLN A 90 -6.50 1.96 -5.29
CA GLN A 90 -5.92 1.85 -3.95
C GLN A 90 -6.84 1.00 -3.07
N GLY A 91 -6.30 -0.08 -2.48
CA GLY A 91 -7.06 -0.97 -1.60
C GLY A 91 -7.40 -0.31 -0.27
N GLY A 92 -8.63 -0.55 0.22
CA GLY A 92 -9.08 -0.09 1.53
C GLY A 92 -8.48 -0.89 2.69
N SER A 93 -8.68 -0.40 3.91
CA SER A 93 -8.16 -1.02 5.13
C SER A 93 -9.17 -0.99 6.28
N GLY A 94 -9.03 -1.91 7.24
CA GLY A 94 -9.90 -1.98 8.41
C GLY A 94 -11.39 -2.06 8.06
N SER A 95 -12.20 -1.21 8.69
CA SER A 95 -13.64 -1.13 8.45
C SER A 95 -14.02 -0.70 7.02
N GLY A 96 -13.15 0.05 6.33
CA GLY A 96 -13.38 0.52 4.96
C GLY A 96 -12.98 -0.49 3.88
N SER A 97 -12.41 -1.63 4.24
CA SER A 97 -11.98 -2.68 3.30
C SER A 97 -13.12 -3.25 2.42
N ARG A 98 -14.38 -3.07 2.82
CA ARG A 98 -15.58 -3.45 2.06
C ARG A 98 -16.39 -2.26 1.56
N SER A 99 -15.83 -1.06 1.60
CA SER A 99 -16.48 0.15 1.07
C SER A 99 -15.68 0.66 -0.12
N TRP A 100 -16.38 1.25 -1.09
CA TRP A 100 -15.81 1.65 -2.38
C TRP A 100 -16.17 3.09 -2.73
N LEU A 101 -15.18 3.85 -3.17
CA LEU A 101 -15.31 5.18 -3.74
C LEU A 101 -14.82 5.12 -5.19
N ILE A 102 -15.74 5.36 -6.13
CA ILE A 102 -15.46 5.36 -7.57
C ILE A 102 -15.49 6.80 -8.05
N HIS A 103 -14.34 7.25 -8.55
CA HIS A 103 -14.15 8.62 -9.02
C HIS A 103 -13.91 8.64 -10.52
N LEU A 104 -14.74 9.40 -11.24
CA LEU A 104 -14.57 9.67 -12.66
C LEU A 104 -13.70 10.92 -12.84
N GLU A 105 -12.55 10.76 -13.49
CA GLU A 105 -11.72 11.87 -13.90
C GLU A 105 -12.48 12.79 -14.86
N GLY A 106 -12.40 14.11 -14.61
CA GLY A 106 -12.98 15.12 -15.48
C GLY A 106 -12.08 15.45 -16.69
N GLY A 107 -12.37 16.58 -17.33
CA GLY A 107 -11.58 17.08 -18.47
C GLY A 107 -12.40 17.61 -19.64
N GLY A 108 -13.73 17.75 -19.48
CA GLY A 108 -14.65 18.25 -20.52
C GLY A 108 -14.68 17.37 -21.77
N TRP A 109 -15.28 17.86 -22.86
CA TRP A 109 -15.41 17.12 -24.13
C TRP A 109 -14.70 17.83 -25.29
N CYS A 110 -14.38 17.11 -26.36
CA CYS A 110 -13.97 17.74 -27.61
C CYS A 110 -15.21 18.14 -28.43
N ARG A 111 -15.19 19.31 -29.07
CA ARG A 111 -16.38 19.92 -29.71
C ARG A 111 -16.57 19.53 -31.17
N ASN A 112 -15.51 19.04 -31.81
CA ASN A 112 -15.49 18.62 -33.20
C ASN A 112 -14.25 17.74 -33.44
N LEU A 113 -14.24 17.02 -34.56
CA LEU A 113 -13.17 16.07 -34.89
C LEU A 113 -11.77 16.70 -34.96
N LYS A 114 -11.64 17.98 -35.34
CA LYS A 114 -10.35 18.69 -35.28
C LYS A 114 -9.84 18.82 -33.85
N SER A 115 -10.70 19.22 -32.91
CA SER A 115 -10.35 19.28 -31.48
C SER A 115 -10.15 17.89 -30.87
N CYS A 116 -10.91 16.88 -31.33
CA CYS A 116 -10.73 15.49 -30.91
C CYS A 116 -9.39 14.91 -31.39
N ALA A 117 -8.95 15.26 -32.61
CA ALA A 117 -7.64 14.83 -33.14
C ALA A 117 -6.47 15.39 -32.32
N SER A 118 -6.59 16.64 -31.85
CA SER A 118 -5.62 17.21 -30.91
C SER A 118 -5.63 16.44 -29.58
N ARG A 119 -6.83 16.13 -29.06
CA ARG A 119 -7.00 15.41 -27.80
C ARG A 119 -6.50 13.97 -27.81
N GLN A 120 -6.54 13.27 -28.95
CA GLN A 120 -5.93 11.93 -29.10
C GLN A 120 -4.43 11.91 -28.75
N ARG A 121 -3.75 13.06 -28.85
CA ARG A 121 -2.32 13.21 -28.58
C ARG A 121 -2.05 13.69 -27.15
N SER A 122 -2.99 13.46 -26.22
CA SER A 122 -2.85 13.81 -24.80
C SER A 122 -3.42 12.73 -23.89
N MET A 123 -3.19 12.89 -22.57
CA MET A 123 -3.71 11.98 -21.55
C MET A 123 -5.25 11.86 -21.55
N LEU A 124 -5.96 12.87 -22.08
CA LEU A 124 -7.43 12.90 -22.15
C LEU A 124 -8.01 12.23 -23.41
N GLY A 125 -7.17 11.65 -24.26
CA GLY A 125 -7.59 10.91 -25.45
C GLY A 125 -6.82 9.61 -25.71
N SER A 126 -5.78 9.33 -24.93
CA SER A 126 -4.98 8.12 -25.06
C SER A 126 -4.27 7.76 -23.76
N SER A 127 -4.34 6.48 -23.39
CA SER A 127 -3.61 5.97 -22.22
C SER A 127 -2.10 5.94 -22.41
N ARG A 128 -1.61 6.10 -23.64
CA ARG A 128 -0.16 6.17 -23.94
C ARG A 128 0.50 7.42 -23.35
N TYR A 129 -0.28 8.45 -23.05
CA TYR A 129 0.20 9.71 -22.45
C TYR A 129 -0.23 9.87 -20.98
N MET A 130 -0.89 8.86 -20.39
CA MET A 130 -1.27 8.91 -18.98
C MET A 130 -0.06 8.65 -18.08
N GLU A 131 -0.03 9.30 -16.93
CA GLU A 131 0.93 8.99 -15.87
C GLU A 131 0.72 7.56 -15.38
N GLY A 132 1.81 6.78 -15.38
CA GLY A 132 1.79 5.40 -14.93
C GLY A 132 1.56 5.25 -13.42
N GLN A 133 1.78 6.31 -12.65
CA GLN A 133 1.49 6.37 -11.22
C GLN A 133 1.03 7.79 -10.85
N VAL A 134 0.09 7.89 -9.90
CA VAL A 134 -0.42 9.18 -9.41
C VAL A 134 -0.54 9.18 -7.89
N GLU A 135 -0.43 10.36 -7.29
CA GLU A 135 -0.81 10.56 -5.90
C GLU A 135 -2.34 10.72 -5.79
N PHE A 136 -2.94 10.08 -4.79
CA PHE A 136 -4.33 10.31 -4.45
C PHE A 136 -4.44 11.42 -3.40
N THR A 137 -5.17 12.48 -3.73
CA THR A 137 -5.37 13.66 -2.86
C THR A 137 -6.87 13.96 -2.68
N GLY A 138 -7.21 14.88 -1.77
CA GLY A 138 -8.59 15.28 -1.52
C GLY A 138 -9.48 14.10 -1.13
N ILE A 139 -10.63 13.93 -1.78
CA ILE A 139 -11.58 12.83 -1.50
C ILE A 139 -10.99 11.43 -1.77
N LEU A 140 -9.90 11.32 -2.53
CA LEU A 140 -9.18 10.07 -2.75
C LEU A 140 -8.01 9.88 -1.78
N SER A 141 -7.64 10.88 -0.98
CA SER A 141 -6.51 10.78 -0.05
C SER A 141 -6.72 9.63 0.94
N ASP A 142 -5.63 8.95 1.32
CA ASP A 142 -5.59 8.00 2.45
C ASP A 142 -5.18 8.67 3.76
N ASP A 143 -4.91 9.97 3.73
CA ASP A 143 -4.74 10.79 4.91
C ASP A 143 -6.11 11.16 5.50
N LYS A 144 -6.38 10.65 6.71
CA LYS A 144 -7.62 10.93 7.45
C LYS A 144 -7.84 12.42 7.72
N SER A 145 -6.78 13.22 7.78
CA SER A 145 -6.90 14.68 7.97
C SER A 145 -7.45 15.39 6.72
N GLN A 146 -7.20 14.83 5.53
CA GLN A 146 -7.74 15.34 4.26
C GLN A 146 -9.07 14.69 3.88
N ASN A 147 -9.24 13.42 4.23
CA ASN A 147 -10.39 12.59 3.84
C ASN A 147 -10.97 11.84 5.05
N PRO A 148 -11.60 12.54 6.00
CA PRO A 148 -12.07 11.92 7.24
C PRO A 148 -13.09 10.80 7.01
N ASP A 149 -13.84 10.88 5.91
CA ASP A 149 -14.95 9.98 5.60
C ASP A 149 -14.51 8.70 4.86
N PHE A 150 -13.58 8.80 3.91
CA PHE A 150 -13.24 7.69 2.98
C PHE A 150 -11.76 7.29 2.99
N TYR A 151 -10.92 7.83 3.89
CA TYR A 151 -9.47 7.58 3.88
C TYR A 151 -9.09 6.09 3.80
N ASN A 152 -9.87 5.22 4.45
CA ASN A 152 -9.65 3.78 4.52
C ASN A 152 -10.52 2.94 3.57
N TRP A 153 -11.25 3.55 2.63
CA TRP A 153 -12.06 2.84 1.64
C TRP A 153 -11.21 2.34 0.47
N ASN A 154 -11.74 1.38 -0.31
CA ASN A 154 -11.21 1.09 -1.64
C ASN A 154 -11.50 2.30 -2.53
N LYS A 155 -10.48 2.79 -3.22
CA LYS A 155 -10.57 4.03 -4.01
C LYS A 155 -10.16 3.75 -5.44
N VAL A 156 -11.05 4.08 -6.37
CA VAL A 156 -10.84 3.91 -7.80
C VAL A 156 -10.88 5.28 -8.47
N LYS A 157 -9.85 5.61 -9.24
CA LYS A 157 -9.88 6.74 -10.17
C LYS A 157 -9.91 6.19 -11.60
N ILE A 158 -11.06 6.28 -12.27
CA ILE A 158 -11.21 5.90 -13.67
C ILE A 158 -10.66 7.05 -14.53
N ARG A 159 -9.67 6.76 -15.37
CA ARG A 159 -9.03 7.79 -16.21
C ARG A 159 -9.92 8.13 -17.40
N TYR A 160 -10.00 9.42 -17.70
CA TYR A 160 -10.82 9.93 -18.78
C TYR A 160 -10.05 9.90 -20.11
N CYS A 161 -10.62 9.28 -21.14
CA CYS A 161 -9.97 9.22 -22.45
C CYS A 161 -10.90 9.09 -23.66
N ASP A 162 -12.23 9.16 -23.50
CA ASP A 162 -13.17 8.98 -24.62
C ASP A 162 -13.53 10.28 -25.34
N GLY A 163 -13.24 11.43 -24.73
CA GLY A 163 -13.52 12.74 -25.32
C GLY A 163 -15.00 13.15 -25.33
N ALA A 164 -15.89 12.33 -24.76
CA ALA A 164 -17.34 12.53 -24.71
C ALA A 164 -17.94 12.25 -23.31
N SER A 165 -17.22 12.59 -22.23
CA SER A 165 -17.70 12.49 -20.84
C SER A 165 -18.30 11.13 -20.47
N PHE A 166 -17.64 10.04 -20.87
CA PHE A 166 -18.10 8.65 -20.63
C PHE A 166 -19.46 8.29 -21.28
N SER A 167 -20.01 9.12 -22.17
CA SER A 167 -21.39 8.95 -22.69
C SER A 167 -21.47 8.28 -24.08
N GLY A 168 -20.38 8.24 -24.85
CA GLY A 168 -20.39 7.71 -26.22
C GLY A 168 -20.33 6.18 -26.32
N ASP A 169 -20.89 5.62 -27.40
CA ASP A 169 -20.69 4.22 -27.84
C ASP A 169 -20.45 4.11 -29.37
N VAL A 170 -19.86 5.14 -29.99
CA VAL A 170 -19.53 5.10 -31.43
C VAL A 170 -18.32 4.21 -31.64
N LYS A 171 -18.50 3.10 -32.34
CA LYS A 171 -17.46 2.09 -32.59
C LYS A 171 -16.22 2.69 -33.24
N ASP A 172 -16.39 3.41 -34.33
CA ASP A 172 -15.33 4.17 -34.96
C ASP A 172 -15.91 5.26 -35.87
N GLU A 173 -15.20 6.37 -35.97
CA GLU A 173 -15.45 7.44 -36.93
C GLU A 173 -14.14 7.76 -37.67
N LEU A 174 -14.19 7.97 -38.98
CA LEU A 174 -13.01 8.23 -39.80
C LEU A 174 -13.11 9.59 -40.48
N GLN A 175 -12.14 10.46 -40.22
CA GLN A 175 -12.02 11.73 -40.96
C GLN A 175 -10.57 11.99 -41.35
N ASN A 176 -10.34 12.22 -42.65
CA ASN A 176 -9.03 12.51 -43.23
C ASN A 176 -7.95 11.49 -42.80
N GLY A 177 -8.31 10.20 -42.76
CA GLY A 177 -7.43 9.11 -42.35
C GLY A 177 -7.23 8.96 -40.83
N THR A 178 -7.78 9.87 -40.02
CA THR A 178 -7.75 9.77 -38.55
C THR A 178 -8.99 9.04 -38.06
N ARG A 179 -8.79 7.98 -37.27
CA ARG A 179 -9.86 7.17 -36.68
C ARG A 179 -10.12 7.59 -35.24
N PHE A 180 -11.38 7.73 -34.85
CA PHE A 180 -11.82 8.13 -33.52
C PHE A 180 -12.69 7.04 -32.89
N PHE A 181 -12.55 6.85 -31.58
CA PHE A 181 -13.33 5.89 -30.81
C PHE A 181 -14.01 6.61 -29.64
N PHE A 182 -15.29 6.94 -29.77
CA PHE A 182 -16.05 7.55 -28.67
C PHE A 182 -16.75 6.44 -27.88
N ARG A 183 -15.99 5.74 -27.02
CA ARG A 183 -16.42 4.49 -26.35
C ARG A 183 -16.59 4.65 -24.84
N GLY A 184 -16.96 5.85 -24.38
CA GLY A 184 -17.12 6.18 -22.96
C GLY A 184 -17.98 5.19 -22.17
N GLN A 185 -19.13 4.80 -22.72
CA GLN A 185 -20.03 3.83 -22.07
C GLN A 185 -19.37 2.45 -21.93
N ARG A 186 -18.64 2.01 -22.95
CA ARG A 186 -17.90 0.72 -22.94
C ARG A 186 -16.72 0.74 -21.99
N ILE A 187 -16.06 1.88 -21.86
CA ILE A 187 -14.99 2.08 -20.88
C ILE A 187 -15.55 1.90 -19.48
N TRP A 188 -16.66 2.58 -19.15
CA TRP A 188 -17.35 2.44 -17.86
C TRP A 188 -17.72 0.97 -17.59
N GLU A 189 -18.46 0.32 -18.51
CA GLU A 189 -18.86 -1.08 -18.38
C GLU A 189 -17.67 -2.02 -18.16
N ALA A 190 -16.60 -1.86 -18.94
CA ALA A 190 -15.44 -2.73 -18.86
C ALA A 190 -14.66 -2.56 -17.56
N VAL A 191 -14.54 -1.34 -17.05
CA VAL A 191 -13.89 -1.06 -15.76
C VAL A 191 -14.75 -1.61 -14.62
N MET A 192 -16.04 -1.32 -14.59
CA MET A 192 -16.94 -1.81 -13.53
C MET A 192 -16.95 -3.34 -13.45
N ASN A 193 -16.94 -4.03 -14.59
CA ASN A 193 -16.82 -5.49 -14.63
C ASN A 193 -15.52 -6.02 -13.99
N GLU A 194 -14.39 -5.32 -14.18
CA GLU A 194 -13.14 -5.70 -13.51
C GLU A 194 -13.18 -5.43 -12.01
N LEU A 195 -13.77 -4.32 -11.58
CA LEU A 195 -13.92 -3.98 -10.17
C LEU A 195 -14.82 -4.98 -9.44
N VAL A 196 -15.91 -5.42 -10.07
CA VAL A 196 -16.81 -6.49 -9.59
C VAL A 196 -16.01 -7.75 -9.27
N VAL A 197 -15.13 -8.19 -10.17
CA VAL A 197 -14.25 -9.36 -9.96
C VAL A 197 -13.21 -9.11 -8.87
N LYS A 198 -12.74 -7.87 -8.71
CA LYS A 198 -11.76 -7.49 -7.68
C LYS A 198 -12.35 -7.33 -6.28
N GLY A 199 -13.67 -7.41 -6.13
CA GLY A 199 -14.34 -7.42 -4.82
C GLY A 199 -15.47 -6.42 -4.66
N LEU A 200 -15.74 -5.56 -5.64
CA LEU A 200 -16.86 -4.61 -5.60
C LEU A 200 -18.20 -5.34 -5.41
N ARG A 201 -18.34 -6.56 -5.94
CA ARG A 201 -19.53 -7.42 -5.71
C ARG A 201 -19.86 -7.64 -4.23
N ASN A 202 -18.85 -7.58 -3.36
CA ASN A 202 -18.98 -7.83 -1.92
C ASN A 202 -19.02 -6.53 -1.11
N ALA A 203 -19.18 -5.38 -1.77
CA ALA A 203 -19.24 -4.08 -1.12
C ALA A 203 -20.42 -4.00 -0.13
N LYS A 204 -20.19 -3.34 1.00
CA LYS A 204 -21.23 -2.95 1.95
C LYS A 204 -21.73 -1.52 1.68
N GLN A 205 -20.90 -0.70 1.05
CA GLN A 205 -21.20 0.69 0.70
C GLN A 205 -20.42 1.08 -0.56
N GLU A 206 -21.07 1.80 -1.46
CA GLU A 206 -20.53 2.29 -2.73
C GLU A 206 -20.94 3.76 -2.90
N ARG A 207 -20.01 4.59 -3.36
CA ARG A 207 -20.24 5.99 -3.71
C ARG A 207 -19.58 6.31 -5.05
N ASP A 208 -20.36 6.85 -5.97
CA ASP A 208 -19.91 7.33 -7.27
C ASP A 208 -19.79 8.86 -7.25
N GLU A 209 -18.62 9.39 -7.58
CA GLU A 209 -18.36 10.82 -7.63
C GLU A 209 -17.86 11.20 -9.03
N SER A 210 -18.60 12.07 -9.73
CA SER A 210 -18.25 12.57 -11.05
C SER A 210 -17.74 14.01 -10.97
N THR A 211 -16.53 14.28 -11.48
CA THR A 211 -16.03 15.65 -11.62
C THR A 211 -16.51 16.24 -12.94
N GLY A 212 -17.40 17.23 -12.89
CA GLY A 212 -17.94 17.94 -14.07
C GLY A 212 -16.91 18.79 -14.78
#